data_AF-A0ABD1AME4-F1
#
_entry.id   AF-A0ABD1AME4-F1
#
_cell.length_a   1.000
_cell.length_b   1.000
_cell.length_c   1.000
_cell.angle_alpha   90.00
_cell.angle_beta   90.00
_cell.angle_gamma   90.00
#
_symmetry.space_group_name_H-M   'P 1'
#
loop_
_entity.id
_entity.type
_entity.pdbx_description
1 polymer ?
#
loop_
_entity_poly.entity_id
_entity_poly.type
_entity_poly.pdbx_seq_one_letter_code
_entity_poly.pdbx_strand_id
1 'polypeptide(L)'
;MAIQGRLAAMGKLEIPFGVFTLIYTTQLFFTPIFAAFINKIKFNRWVVLSVILAIITGALTLSSSFGGEPDEAEENYARGAWAALFAALCFSLLLCNIQNVFDSYIFKRTELTTRKPSFASVFEVLIFSSLVATIISIVGLLIAGEQDDLKREMNEFSKGKGSYRMVMVGQAVSWQIYWVGIVGLVFSVSSVLSNVISVITWPIVSVLVVIFFNFMDDDIDVLKGVALITAVLSAVAYFFRLHKENRMAN
;
A
#
# COMPACT_ATOMS: atom_id res chain seq x y z
N MET A 1 10.96 0.30 -3.55
CA MET A 1 10.15 1.42 -3.02
C MET A 1 10.14 2.61 -3.98
N ALA A 2 11.30 3.20 -4.33
CA ALA A 2 11.36 4.40 -5.19
C ALA A 2 10.62 4.29 -6.54
N ILE A 3 10.84 3.21 -7.30
CA ILE A 3 10.18 3.01 -8.62
C ILE A 3 8.66 2.93 -8.48
N GLN A 4 8.17 2.14 -7.51
CA GLN A 4 6.73 2.01 -7.24
C GLN A 4 6.13 3.36 -6.83
N GLY A 5 6.81 4.13 -5.99
CA GLY A 5 6.38 5.47 -5.60
C GLY A 5 6.25 6.42 -6.80
N ARG A 6 7.24 6.43 -7.70
CA ARG A 6 7.23 7.28 -8.90
C ARG A 6 6.10 6.90 -9.87
N LEU A 7 5.91 5.61 -10.13
CA LEU A 7 4.82 5.13 -11.00
C LEU A 7 3.45 5.42 -10.41
N ALA A 8 3.29 5.25 -9.10
CA ALA A 8 2.04 5.59 -8.41
C ALA A 8 1.74 7.10 -8.47
N ALA A 9 2.76 7.96 -8.30
CA ALA A 9 2.60 9.40 -8.44
C ALA A 9 2.20 9.79 -9.86
N MET A 10 2.87 9.24 -10.88
CA MET A 10 2.50 9.47 -12.29
C MET A 10 1.06 9.04 -12.58
N GLY A 11 0.65 7.86 -12.11
CA GLY A 11 -0.73 7.40 -12.27
C GLY A 11 -1.74 8.36 -11.65
N LYS A 12 -1.49 8.85 -10.44
CA LYS A 12 -2.40 9.79 -9.75
C LYS A 12 -2.51 11.16 -10.43
N LEU A 13 -1.46 11.59 -11.13
CA LEU A 13 -1.42 12.90 -11.79
C LEU A 13 -1.99 12.86 -13.23
N GLU A 14 -2.11 11.67 -13.84
CA GLU A 14 -2.50 11.54 -15.25
C GLU A 14 -3.90 10.94 -15.47
N ILE A 15 -4.54 10.37 -14.43
CA ILE A 15 -5.91 9.83 -14.46
C ILE A 15 -6.68 10.16 -13.17
N PRO A 16 -8.03 10.20 -13.21
CA PRO A 16 -8.87 10.38 -12.02
C PRO A 16 -8.57 9.35 -10.93
N PHE A 17 -8.68 9.75 -9.66
CA PHE A 17 -8.26 8.93 -8.52
C PHE A 17 -9.08 7.64 -8.39
N GLY A 18 -10.36 7.68 -8.72
CA GLY A 18 -11.20 6.48 -8.77
C GLY A 18 -10.68 5.45 -9.77
N VAL A 19 -10.28 5.89 -10.97
CA VAL A 19 -9.69 5.03 -12.01
C VAL A 19 -8.32 4.51 -11.55
N PHE A 20 -7.47 5.38 -11.02
CA PHE A 20 -6.18 4.97 -10.46
C PHE A 20 -6.36 3.88 -9.41
N THR A 21 -7.27 4.08 -8.46
CA THR A 21 -7.52 3.15 -7.35
C THR A 21 -8.05 1.81 -7.86
N LEU A 22 -8.93 1.82 -8.85
CA LEU A 22 -9.43 0.60 -9.50
C LEU A 22 -8.28 -0.21 -10.14
N ILE A 23 -7.44 0.45 -10.94
CA ILE A 23 -6.29 -0.19 -11.60
C ILE A 23 -5.27 -0.63 -10.56
N TYR A 24 -4.98 0.19 -9.55
CA TYR A 24 -4.01 -0.11 -8.51
C TYR A 24 -4.42 -1.32 -7.65
N THR A 25 -5.73 -1.50 -7.43
CA THR A 25 -6.30 -2.65 -6.69
C THR A 25 -6.00 -4.00 -7.33
N THR A 26 -5.64 -4.04 -8.63
CA THR A 26 -5.16 -5.26 -9.30
C THR A 26 -3.94 -5.89 -8.60
N GLN A 27 -3.25 -5.15 -7.72
CA GLN A 27 -2.23 -5.71 -6.82
C GLN A 27 -2.73 -6.92 -6.00
N LEU A 28 -4.01 -6.98 -5.64
CA LEU A 28 -4.62 -8.12 -4.93
C LEU A 28 -4.68 -9.38 -5.79
N PHE A 29 -4.69 -9.26 -7.12
CA PHE A 29 -4.60 -10.38 -8.04
C PHE A 29 -3.14 -10.81 -8.25
N PHE A 30 -2.23 -9.86 -8.44
CA PHE A 30 -0.82 -10.17 -8.67
C PHE A 30 -0.09 -10.72 -7.44
N THR A 31 -0.44 -10.26 -6.24
CA THR A 31 0.27 -10.68 -5.01
C THR A 31 0.15 -12.19 -4.74
N PRO A 32 -1.03 -12.83 -4.79
CA PRO A 32 -1.13 -14.29 -4.70
C PRO A 32 -0.30 -15.03 -5.75
N ILE A 33 -0.29 -14.54 -7.01
CA ILE A 33 0.48 -15.15 -8.10
C ILE A 33 1.97 -15.12 -7.76
N PHE A 34 2.51 -13.95 -7.44
CA PHE A 34 3.92 -13.83 -7.07
C PHE A 34 4.25 -14.56 -5.78
N ALA A 35 3.36 -14.59 -4.79
CA ALA A 35 3.54 -15.35 -3.57
C ALA A 35 3.56 -16.86 -3.83
N ALA A 36 2.83 -17.36 -4.82
CA ALA A 36 2.89 -18.76 -5.26
C ALA A 36 4.26 -19.09 -5.86
N PHE A 37 4.78 -18.21 -6.73
CA PHE A 37 6.05 -18.45 -7.44
C PHE A 37 7.29 -18.21 -6.57
N ILE A 38 7.33 -17.09 -5.84
CA ILE A 38 8.50 -16.62 -5.09
C ILE A 38 8.54 -17.27 -3.71
N ASN A 39 7.43 -17.16 -2.96
CA ASN A 39 7.36 -17.59 -1.56
C ASN A 39 6.84 -19.02 -1.40
N LYS A 40 6.40 -19.67 -2.49
CA LYS A 40 5.85 -21.03 -2.51
C LYS A 40 4.71 -21.24 -1.49
N ILE A 41 3.91 -20.20 -1.26
CA ILE A 41 2.79 -20.24 -0.32
C ILE A 41 1.73 -21.25 -0.81
N LYS A 42 1.28 -22.13 0.08
CA LYS A 42 0.15 -23.03 -0.19
C LYS A 42 -1.17 -22.28 0.01
N PHE A 43 -1.93 -22.13 -1.07
CA PHE A 43 -3.24 -21.49 -1.02
C PHE A 43 -4.30 -22.43 -0.45
N ASN A 44 -5.08 -21.91 0.49
CA ASN A 44 -6.26 -22.55 1.06
C ASN A 44 -7.51 -21.85 0.51
N ARG A 45 -8.65 -22.55 0.46
CA ARG A 45 -9.96 -22.01 0.04
C ARG A 45 -10.31 -20.72 0.79
N TRP A 46 -9.96 -20.63 2.07
CA TRP A 46 -10.17 -19.45 2.91
C TRP A 46 -9.31 -18.24 2.52
N VAL A 47 -8.08 -18.46 2.05
CA VAL A 47 -7.21 -17.38 1.53
C VAL A 47 -7.80 -16.82 0.25
N VAL A 48 -8.21 -17.71 -0.66
CA VAL A 48 -8.83 -17.32 -1.92
C VAL A 48 -10.11 -16.53 -1.67
N LEU A 49 -10.95 -17.00 -0.74
CA LEU A 49 -12.17 -16.28 -0.34
C LEU A 49 -11.86 -14.88 0.23
N SER A 50 -10.88 -14.78 1.12
CA SER A 50 -10.45 -13.50 1.69
C SER A 50 -9.96 -12.52 0.62
N VAL A 51 -9.15 -12.99 -0.34
CA VAL A 51 -8.68 -12.17 -1.46
C VAL A 51 -9.83 -11.70 -2.34
N ILE A 52 -10.77 -12.58 -2.68
CA ILE A 52 -11.96 -12.21 -3.48
C ILE A 52 -12.77 -11.13 -2.76
N LEU A 53 -13.02 -11.30 -1.45
CA LEU A 53 -13.73 -10.30 -0.65
C LEU A 53 -12.97 -8.97 -0.57
N ALA A 54 -11.63 -9.01 -0.51
CA ALA A 54 -10.80 -7.81 -0.52
C ALA A 54 -10.85 -7.07 -1.88
N ILE A 55 -10.90 -7.81 -2.99
CA ILE A 55 -11.07 -7.23 -4.33
C ILE A 55 -12.42 -6.54 -4.43
N ILE A 56 -13.49 -7.19 -3.95
CA ILE A 56 -14.83 -6.59 -3.88
C ILE A 56 -14.79 -5.33 -3.00
N THR A 57 -14.15 -5.39 -1.85
CA THR A 57 -13.99 -4.23 -0.95
C THR A 57 -13.31 -3.05 -1.66
N GLY A 58 -12.19 -3.29 -2.33
CA GLY A 58 -11.46 -2.26 -3.06
C GLY A 58 -12.28 -1.65 -4.21
N ALA A 59 -13.00 -2.49 -4.96
CA ALA A 59 -13.89 -2.05 -6.03
C ALA A 59 -15.11 -1.25 -5.53
N LEU A 60 -15.54 -1.45 -4.29
CA LEU A 60 -16.63 -0.67 -3.69
C LEU A 60 -16.15 0.66 -3.07
N THR A 61 -14.83 0.82 -2.88
CA THR A 61 -14.24 2.01 -2.22
C THR A 61 -13.81 3.11 -3.23
N LEU A 62 -14.23 2.99 -4.49
CA LEU A 62 -13.75 3.84 -5.60
C LEU A 62 -14.21 5.31 -5.54
N SER A 63 -15.08 5.66 -4.61
CA SER A 63 -15.78 6.95 -4.55
C SER A 63 -15.07 8.04 -3.75
N SER A 64 -13.74 8.02 -3.65
CA SER A 64 -12.98 9.12 -3.02
C SER A 64 -12.35 10.02 -4.08
N SER A 65 -12.55 11.33 -3.97
CA SER A 65 -11.79 12.33 -4.74
C SER A 65 -10.44 12.58 -4.08
N PHE A 66 -9.41 12.87 -4.87
CA PHE A 66 -8.07 13.21 -4.38
C PHE A 66 -7.72 14.63 -4.81
N GLY A 67 -7.24 15.45 -3.87
CA GLY A 67 -6.82 16.81 -4.19
C GLY A 67 -5.66 16.81 -5.21
N GLY A 68 -5.84 17.51 -6.33
CA GLY A 68 -4.87 17.52 -7.44
C GLY A 68 -5.14 16.47 -8.52
N GLU A 69 -6.39 15.97 -8.62
CA GLU A 69 -6.85 15.22 -9.79
C GLU A 69 -6.67 16.04 -11.08
N PRO A 70 -6.27 15.39 -12.20
CA PRO A 70 -6.13 16.08 -13.48
C PRO A 70 -7.49 16.63 -13.93
N ASP A 71 -7.47 17.80 -14.56
CA ASP A 71 -8.62 18.30 -15.31
C ASP A 71 -8.80 17.45 -16.59
N GLU A 72 -10.02 17.41 -17.15
CA GLU A 72 -10.34 16.55 -18.32
C GLU A 72 -9.39 16.79 -19.52
N ALA A 73 -8.83 18.01 -19.62
CA ALA A 73 -7.87 18.40 -20.66
C ALA A 73 -6.42 17.92 -20.41
N GLU A 74 -6.08 17.53 -19.19
CA GLU A 74 -4.75 17.08 -18.77
C GLU A 74 -4.64 15.55 -18.66
N GLU A 75 -5.76 14.84 -18.83
CA GLU A 75 -5.81 13.39 -18.73
C GLU A 75 -5.04 12.70 -19.86
N ASN A 76 -4.06 11.87 -19.47
CA ASN A 76 -3.44 10.92 -20.38
C ASN A 76 -3.75 9.50 -19.93
N TYR A 77 -4.96 9.06 -20.28
CA TYR A 77 -5.50 7.80 -19.79
C TYR A 77 -4.59 6.59 -20.08
N ALA A 78 -4.00 6.53 -21.28
CA ALA A 78 -3.13 5.42 -21.64
C ALA A 78 -1.89 5.37 -20.75
N ARG A 79 -1.19 6.49 -20.60
CA ARG A 79 0.06 6.55 -19.83
C ARG A 79 -0.19 6.39 -18.33
N GLY A 80 -1.22 7.04 -17.79
CA GLY A 80 -1.61 6.94 -16.39
C GLY A 80 -2.08 5.53 -16.02
N ALA A 81 -2.86 4.87 -16.88
CA ALA A 81 -3.30 3.50 -16.66
C ALA A 81 -2.12 2.51 -16.64
N TRP A 82 -1.18 2.63 -17.59
CA TRP A 82 0.04 1.80 -17.57
C TRP A 82 0.88 2.07 -16.32
N ALA A 83 1.06 3.33 -15.92
CA ALA A 83 1.78 3.69 -14.71
C ALA A 83 1.14 3.07 -13.45
N ALA A 84 -0.19 3.15 -13.32
CA ALA A 84 -0.94 2.54 -12.22
C ALA A 84 -0.81 1.02 -12.20
N LEU A 85 -0.90 0.36 -13.37
CA LEU A 85 -0.76 -1.09 -13.49
C LEU A 85 0.66 -1.56 -13.11
N PHE A 86 1.69 -0.89 -13.61
CA PHE A 86 3.07 -1.18 -13.25
C PHE A 86 3.35 -0.88 -11.77
N ALA A 87 2.72 0.15 -11.20
CA ALA A 87 2.80 0.42 -9.76
C ALA A 87 2.21 -0.73 -8.94
N ALA A 88 1.05 -1.27 -9.33
CA ALA A 88 0.42 -2.42 -8.69
C ALA A 88 1.27 -3.70 -8.77
N LEU A 89 1.87 -3.96 -9.94
CA LEU A 89 2.82 -5.05 -10.14
C LEU A 89 4.05 -4.88 -9.24
N CYS A 90 4.65 -3.69 -9.23
CA CYS A 90 5.82 -3.39 -8.40
C CYS A 90 5.52 -3.52 -6.91
N PHE A 91 4.34 -3.08 -6.45
CA PHE A 91 3.93 -3.23 -5.05
C PHE A 91 3.79 -4.70 -4.66
N SER A 92 3.12 -5.49 -5.50
CA SER A 92 2.94 -6.92 -5.28
C SER A 92 4.27 -7.68 -5.23
N LEU A 93 5.17 -7.38 -6.17
CA LEU A 93 6.53 -7.92 -6.18
C LEU A 93 7.32 -7.48 -4.95
N LEU A 94 7.20 -6.22 -4.55
CA LEU A 94 7.90 -5.68 -3.38
C LEU A 94 7.50 -6.42 -2.10
N LEU A 95 6.20 -6.62 -1.85
CA LEU A 95 5.74 -7.39 -0.69
C LEU A 95 6.24 -8.84 -0.71
N CYS A 96 6.22 -9.49 -1.88
CA CYS A 96 6.71 -10.86 -2.01
C CYS A 96 8.22 -10.95 -1.79
N ASN A 97 9.00 -9.99 -2.31
CA ASN A 97 10.45 -9.94 -2.09
C ASN A 97 10.78 -9.69 -0.62
N ILE A 98 10.05 -8.79 0.06
CA ILE A 98 10.22 -8.56 1.51
C ILE A 98 9.99 -9.86 2.29
N GLN A 99 8.93 -10.61 1.96
CA GLN A 99 8.69 -11.91 2.58
C GLN A 99 9.85 -12.88 2.30
N ASN A 100 10.30 -12.98 1.05
CA ASN A 100 11.42 -13.84 0.69
C ASN A 100 12.73 -13.45 1.41
N VAL A 101 12.97 -12.16 1.65
CA VAL A 101 14.11 -11.69 2.47
C VAL A 101 13.97 -12.21 3.91
N PHE A 102 12.79 -12.13 4.49
CA PHE A 102 12.55 -12.69 5.82
C PHE A 102 12.76 -14.21 5.83
N ASP A 103 12.12 -14.94 4.92
CA ASP A 103 12.16 -16.42 4.83
C ASP A 103 13.58 -16.94 4.54
N SER A 104 14.26 -16.35 3.55
CA SER A 104 15.57 -16.84 3.07
C SER A 104 16.75 -16.32 3.88
N TYR A 105 16.71 -15.07 4.36
CA TYR A 105 17.86 -14.46 5.01
C TYR A 105 17.72 -14.47 6.53
N ILE A 106 16.55 -14.10 7.05
CA ILE A 106 16.39 -13.89 8.49
C ILE A 106 16.05 -15.20 9.18
N PHE A 107 15.04 -15.94 8.73
CA PHE A 107 14.65 -17.19 9.38
C PHE A 107 15.74 -18.27 9.24
N LYS A 108 16.29 -18.48 8.04
CA LYS A 108 17.37 -19.49 7.83
C LYS A 108 18.69 -19.17 8.55
N ARG A 109 19.16 -17.92 8.57
CA ARG A 109 20.37 -17.57 9.35
C ARG A 109 20.12 -17.73 10.86
N THR A 110 18.91 -17.43 11.30
CA THR A 110 18.57 -17.43 12.72
C THR A 110 18.45 -18.86 13.27
N GLU A 111 17.96 -19.80 12.45
CA GLU A 111 17.99 -21.24 12.73
C GLU A 111 19.43 -21.76 12.96
N LEU A 112 20.40 -21.27 12.17
CA LEU A 112 21.83 -21.59 12.33
C LEU A 112 22.48 -20.97 13.58
N THR A 113 21.88 -19.94 14.19
CA THR A 113 22.51 -19.13 15.25
C THR A 113 21.75 -19.17 16.58
N THR A 114 20.69 -19.99 16.71
CA THR A 114 19.85 -20.17 17.92
C THR A 114 19.25 -18.88 18.51
N ARG A 115 19.29 -17.75 17.79
CA ARG A 115 18.56 -16.53 18.15
C ARG A 115 17.10 -16.70 17.72
N LYS A 116 16.17 -15.94 18.29
CA LYS A 116 14.81 -15.85 17.75
C LYS A 116 14.74 -14.62 16.83
N PRO A 117 14.06 -14.71 15.68
CA PRO A 117 13.89 -13.57 14.79
C PRO A 117 13.08 -12.51 15.53
N SER A 118 13.64 -11.31 15.65
CA SER A 118 13.05 -10.21 16.42
C SER A 118 12.33 -9.24 15.48
N PHE A 119 11.31 -8.55 15.99
CA PHE A 119 10.65 -7.46 15.28
C PHE A 119 11.63 -6.33 14.89
N ALA A 120 12.81 -6.27 15.51
CA ALA A 120 13.92 -5.42 15.09
C ALA A 120 14.31 -5.60 13.60
N SER A 121 14.15 -6.81 13.06
CA SER A 121 14.42 -7.10 11.64
C SER A 121 13.49 -6.33 10.67
N VAL A 122 12.27 -6.00 11.09
CA VAL A 122 11.35 -5.15 10.31
C VAL A 122 11.94 -3.76 10.15
N PHE A 123 12.43 -3.17 11.25
CA PHE A 123 13.08 -1.86 11.23
C PHE A 123 14.37 -1.87 10.42
N GLU A 124 15.17 -2.94 10.48
CA GLU A 124 16.40 -3.07 9.69
C GLU A 124 16.12 -3.02 8.18
N VAL A 125 15.17 -3.84 7.70
CA VAL A 125 14.76 -3.85 6.28
C VAL A 125 14.20 -2.48 5.87
N LEU A 126 13.39 -1.85 6.71
CA LEU A 126 12.78 -0.55 6.42
C LEU A 126 13.78 0.59 6.40
N ILE A 127 14.70 0.67 7.37
CA ILE A 127 15.72 1.73 7.45
C ILE A 127 16.64 1.63 6.23
N PHE A 128 17.15 0.44 5.92
CA PHE A 128 18.04 0.24 4.78
C PHE A 128 17.33 0.54 3.45
N SER A 129 16.13 0.00 3.26
CA SER A 129 15.35 0.24 2.03
C SER A 129 14.97 1.71 1.86
N SER A 130 14.59 2.39 2.96
CA SER A 130 14.24 3.81 2.93
C SER A 130 15.46 4.66 2.61
N LEU A 131 16.61 4.38 3.22
CA LEU A 131 17.86 5.11 2.95
C LEU A 131 18.27 5.00 1.48
N VAL A 132 18.27 3.78 0.92
CA VAL A 132 18.58 3.56 -0.50
C VAL A 132 17.56 4.27 -1.39
N ALA A 133 16.26 4.18 -1.06
CA ALA A 133 15.23 4.87 -1.81
C ALA A 133 15.42 6.40 -1.77
N THR A 134 15.77 6.99 -0.63
CA THR A 134 16.06 8.41 -0.48
C THR A 134 17.24 8.83 -1.36
N ILE A 135 18.35 8.08 -1.38
CA ILE A 135 19.50 8.39 -2.25
C ILE A 135 19.08 8.37 -3.72
N ILE A 136 18.37 7.33 -4.15
CA ILE A 136 17.88 7.21 -5.54
C ILE A 136 16.94 8.36 -5.88
N SER A 137 16.04 8.73 -4.97
CA SER A 137 15.11 9.85 -5.17
C SER A 137 15.82 11.21 -5.22
N ILE A 138 16.83 11.46 -4.39
CA ILE A 138 17.64 12.68 -4.45
C ILE A 138 18.37 12.77 -5.78
N VAL A 139 19.03 11.69 -6.21
CA VAL A 139 19.72 11.64 -7.51
C VAL A 139 18.73 11.84 -8.65
N GLY A 140 17.55 11.20 -8.59
CA GLY A 140 16.48 11.38 -9.57
C GLY A 140 15.98 12.82 -9.66
N LEU A 141 15.77 13.47 -8.51
CA LEU A 141 15.35 14.89 -8.43
C LEU A 141 16.42 15.81 -9.03
N LEU A 142 17.70 15.55 -8.75
CA LEU A 142 18.82 16.33 -9.29
C LEU A 142 18.93 16.19 -10.81
N ILE A 143 18.78 14.97 -11.34
CA ILE A 143 18.84 14.71 -12.78
C ILE A 143 17.63 15.32 -13.50
N ALA A 144 16.44 15.27 -12.89
CA ALA A 144 15.21 15.80 -13.46
C ALA A 144 15.15 17.35 -13.43
N GLY A 145 15.96 18.00 -12.60
CA GLY A 145 15.95 19.47 -12.47
C GLY A 145 14.75 20.02 -11.70
N GLU A 146 13.94 19.15 -11.08
CA GLU A 146 12.71 19.50 -10.35
C GLU A 146 12.97 20.23 -9.01
N GLN A 147 14.22 20.57 -8.71
CA GLN A 147 14.59 21.28 -7.46
C GLN A 147 13.96 22.66 -7.37
N ASP A 148 13.86 23.37 -8.50
CA ASP A 148 13.31 24.72 -8.53
C ASP A 148 11.78 24.70 -8.52
N ASP A 149 11.16 23.66 -9.09
CA ASP A 149 9.72 23.41 -8.96
C ASP A 149 9.33 23.16 -7.51
N LEU A 150 10.10 22.35 -6.76
CA LEU A 150 9.85 22.11 -5.33
C LEU A 150 9.96 23.39 -4.50
N LYS A 151 10.94 24.26 -4.83
CA LYS A 151 11.07 25.58 -4.17
C LYS A 151 9.89 26.48 -4.48
N ARG A 152 9.43 26.47 -5.74
CA ARG A 152 8.26 27.24 -6.18
C ARG A 152 7.01 26.78 -5.45
N GLU A 153 6.74 25.48 -5.42
CA GLU A 153 5.60 24.88 -4.72
C GLU A 153 5.57 25.28 -3.24
N MET A 154 6.70 25.18 -2.54
CA MET A 154 6.80 25.60 -1.14
C MET A 154 6.54 27.11 -0.96
N ASN A 155 6.94 27.94 -1.90
CA ASN A 155 6.75 29.40 -1.84
C ASN A 155 5.30 29.79 -2.14
N GLU A 156 4.64 29.09 -3.05
CA GLU A 156 3.26 29.32 -3.49
C GLU A 156 2.22 28.63 -2.59
N PHE A 157 2.66 27.77 -1.65
CA PHE A 157 1.77 27.10 -0.73
C PHE A 157 0.92 28.12 0.05
N SER A 158 -0.40 28.03 -0.10
CA SER A 158 -1.36 29.04 0.39
C SER A 158 -1.28 29.33 1.89
N LYS A 159 -0.85 28.36 2.70
CA LYS A 159 -0.67 28.48 4.16
C LYS A 159 0.76 28.85 4.57
N GLY A 160 1.63 29.15 3.62
CA GLY A 160 3.02 29.55 3.80
C GLY A 160 4.01 28.39 4.00
N LYS A 161 5.30 28.71 3.89
CA LYS A 161 6.42 27.74 3.90
C LYS A 161 6.51 26.90 5.18
N GLY A 162 6.16 27.49 6.32
CA GLY A 162 6.13 26.79 7.61
C GLY A 162 5.10 25.67 7.63
N SER A 163 3.88 25.96 7.17
CA SER A 163 2.80 24.98 7.07
C SER A 163 3.11 23.90 6.03
N TYR A 164 3.72 24.25 4.89
CA TYR A 164 4.15 23.27 3.88
C TYR A 164 5.11 22.23 4.48
N ARG A 165 6.15 22.70 5.19
CA ARG A 165 7.12 21.81 5.85
C ARG A 165 6.45 20.89 6.87
N MET A 166 5.51 21.42 7.66
CA MET A 166 4.78 20.63 8.65
C MET A 166 3.91 19.55 7.99
N VAL A 167 3.20 19.89 6.90
CA VAL A 167 2.39 18.92 6.13
C VAL A 167 3.28 17.83 5.54
N MET A 168 4.39 18.20 4.91
CA MET A 168 5.31 17.23 4.29
C MET A 168 5.95 16.30 5.34
N VAL A 169 6.36 16.81 6.50
CA VAL A 169 6.87 15.97 7.60
C VAL A 169 5.76 15.06 8.15
N GLY A 170 4.54 15.57 8.33
CA GLY A 170 3.40 14.77 8.78
C GLY A 170 3.05 13.64 7.81
N GLN A 171 3.11 13.91 6.50
CA GLN A 171 2.93 12.90 5.46
C GLN A 171 4.05 11.85 5.50
N ALA A 172 5.31 12.26 5.62
CA ALA A 172 6.44 11.34 5.70
C ALA A 172 6.33 10.40 6.92
N VAL A 173 6.00 10.93 8.10
CA VAL A 173 5.83 10.13 9.33
C VAL A 173 4.66 9.15 9.18
N SER A 174 3.52 9.61 8.65
CA SER A 174 2.35 8.75 8.40
C SER A 174 2.68 7.60 7.46
N TRP A 175 3.42 7.87 6.37
CA TRP A 175 3.89 6.84 5.45
C TRP A 175 4.82 5.83 6.10
N GLN A 176 5.72 6.26 6.99
CA GLN A 176 6.60 5.33 7.71
C GLN A 176 5.83 4.41 8.65
N ILE A 177 4.85 4.94 9.39
CA ILE A 177 3.97 4.12 10.26
C ILE A 177 3.21 3.09 9.42
N TYR A 178 2.66 3.50 8.28
CA TYR A 178 2.00 2.60 7.35
C TYR A 178 2.94 1.47 6.89
N TRP A 179 4.17 1.79 6.47
CA TRP A 179 5.14 0.79 6.03
C TRP A 179 5.59 -0.15 7.16
N VAL A 180 5.74 0.32 8.40
CA VAL A 180 5.99 -0.54 9.56
C VAL A 180 4.86 -1.55 9.75
N GLY A 181 3.61 -1.12 9.63
CA GLY A 181 2.44 -2.02 9.71
C GLY A 181 2.43 -3.07 8.61
N ILE A 182 2.60 -2.64 7.36
CA ILE A 182 2.65 -3.53 6.18
C ILE A 182 3.79 -4.54 6.30
N VAL A 183 5.04 -4.09 6.47
CA VAL A 183 6.19 -5.00 6.57
C VAL A 183 6.10 -5.88 7.83
N GLY A 184 5.55 -5.37 8.93
CA GLY A 184 5.29 -6.14 10.14
C GLY A 184 4.30 -7.29 9.93
N LEU A 185 3.24 -7.08 9.13
CA LEU A 185 2.31 -8.13 8.73
C LEU A 185 2.95 -9.16 7.80
N VAL A 186 3.83 -8.72 6.90
CA VAL A 186 4.62 -9.64 6.05
C VAL A 186 5.52 -10.52 6.91
N PHE A 187 6.22 -9.93 7.88
CA PHE A 187 7.09 -10.66 8.81
C PHE A 187 6.31 -11.63 9.69
N SER A 188 5.12 -11.23 10.16
CA SER A 188 4.35 -12.03 11.12
C SER A 188 3.51 -13.12 10.46
N VAL A 189 3.05 -12.91 9.22
CA VAL A 189 2.11 -13.83 8.54
C VAL A 189 2.44 -14.08 7.08
N SER A 190 2.27 -13.09 6.18
CA SER A 190 2.57 -13.23 4.74
C SER A 190 2.38 -11.92 3.98
N SER A 191 2.96 -11.86 2.77
CA SER A 191 2.72 -10.80 1.77
C SER A 191 1.26 -10.69 1.36
N VAL A 192 0.57 -11.83 1.22
CA VAL A 192 -0.85 -11.88 0.80
C VAL A 192 -1.74 -11.27 1.87
N LEU A 193 -1.56 -11.61 3.15
CA LEU A 193 -2.33 -11.00 4.24
C LEU A 193 -2.07 -9.50 4.27
N SER A 194 -0.79 -9.10 4.23
CA SER A 194 -0.44 -7.68 4.30
C SER A 194 -1.09 -6.87 3.20
N ASN A 195 -1.16 -7.39 1.98
CA ASN A 195 -1.84 -6.70 0.88
C ASN A 195 -3.36 -6.65 1.09
N VAL A 196 -3.98 -7.76 1.50
CA VAL A 196 -5.42 -7.79 1.84
C VAL A 196 -5.75 -6.74 2.90
N ILE A 197 -5.00 -6.72 4.01
CA ILE A 197 -5.20 -5.74 5.09
C ILE A 197 -5.04 -4.31 4.57
N SER A 198 -4.07 -4.07 3.68
CA SER A 198 -3.85 -2.73 3.11
C SER A 198 -5.06 -2.17 2.38
N VAL A 199 -5.78 -3.02 1.63
CA VAL A 199 -6.95 -2.60 0.83
C VAL A 199 -8.20 -2.51 1.68
N ILE A 200 -8.46 -3.48 2.56
CA ILE A 200 -9.67 -3.45 3.40
C ILE A 200 -9.65 -2.33 4.44
N THR A 201 -8.49 -1.70 4.67
CA THR A 201 -8.35 -0.52 5.53
C THR A 201 -8.82 0.76 4.84
N TRP A 202 -8.85 0.82 3.50
CA TRP A 202 -9.31 2.01 2.76
C TRP A 202 -10.73 2.47 3.12
N PRO A 203 -11.77 1.60 3.17
CA PRO A 203 -13.11 2.04 3.57
C PRO A 203 -13.15 2.52 5.04
N ILE A 204 -12.30 1.97 5.91
CA ILE A 204 -12.17 2.44 7.30
C ILE A 204 -11.62 3.87 7.31
N VAL A 205 -10.58 4.14 6.53
CA VAL A 205 -10.02 5.50 6.39
C VAL A 205 -11.06 6.45 5.82
N SER A 206 -11.84 6.03 4.82
CA SER A 206 -12.92 6.84 4.25
C SER A 206 -13.94 7.27 5.32
N VAL A 207 -14.37 6.34 6.19
CA VAL A 207 -15.30 6.65 7.30
C VAL A 207 -14.67 7.57 8.34
N LEU A 208 -13.41 7.34 8.71
CA LEU A 208 -12.71 8.21 9.65
C LEU A 208 -12.58 9.65 9.11
N VAL A 209 -12.36 9.83 7.81
CA VAL A 209 -12.32 11.15 7.20
C VAL A 209 -13.66 11.87 7.32
N VAL A 210 -14.78 11.18 7.05
CA VAL A 210 -16.13 11.74 7.22
C VAL A 210 -16.38 12.16 8.68
N ILE A 211 -16.03 11.29 9.64
CA ILE A 211 -16.26 11.55 11.08
C ILE A 211 -15.40 12.72 11.60
N PHE A 212 -14.11 12.77 11.26
CA PHE A 212 -13.19 13.75 11.86
C PHE A 212 -13.20 15.10 11.16
N PHE A 213 -13.40 15.13 9.85
CA PHE A 213 -13.25 16.35 9.08
C PHE A 213 -14.57 16.98 8.66
N ASN A 214 -15.73 16.34 8.94
CA ASN A 214 -17.06 16.84 8.56
C ASN A 214 -17.08 17.40 7.12
N PHE A 215 -16.36 16.75 6.20
CA PHE A 215 -16.31 17.15 4.79
C PHE A 215 -17.74 16.97 4.24
N MET A 216 -18.43 18.10 4.13
CA MET A 216 -19.71 18.40 3.46
C MET A 216 -20.31 17.27 2.61
N ASP A 217 -21.58 16.94 2.89
CA ASP A 217 -22.56 16.27 2.02
C ASP A 217 -22.27 14.84 1.54
N ASP A 218 -21.24 14.18 2.03
CA ASP A 218 -20.96 12.77 1.74
C ASP A 218 -21.63 11.87 2.80
N ASP A 219 -22.94 11.65 2.65
CA ASP A 219 -23.65 10.59 3.39
C ASP A 219 -22.87 9.27 3.26
N ILE A 220 -22.95 8.40 4.28
CA ILE A 220 -22.44 7.03 4.14
C ILE A 220 -23.27 6.33 3.07
N ASP A 221 -22.79 6.40 1.83
CA ASP A 221 -23.39 5.73 0.70
C ASP A 221 -23.47 4.22 1.00
N VAL A 222 -24.52 3.58 0.48
CA VAL A 222 -24.76 2.14 0.63
C VAL A 222 -23.51 1.37 0.19
N LEU A 223 -22.81 1.84 -0.84
CA LEU A 223 -21.56 1.24 -1.32
C LEU A 223 -20.44 1.26 -0.26
N LYS A 224 -20.25 2.37 0.47
CA LYS A 224 -19.28 2.47 1.58
C LYS A 224 -19.65 1.51 2.71
N GLY A 225 -20.95 1.38 3.02
CA GLY A 225 -21.45 0.41 3.99
C GLY A 225 -21.17 -1.05 3.60
N VAL A 226 -21.44 -1.42 2.35
CA VAL A 226 -21.13 -2.77 1.82
C VAL A 226 -19.62 -3.01 1.78
N ALA A 227 -18.82 -1.99 1.46
CA ALA A 227 -17.35 -2.07 1.50
C ALA A 227 -16.84 -2.42 2.91
N LEU A 228 -17.40 -1.82 3.97
CA LEU A 228 -17.05 -2.16 5.36
C LEU A 228 -17.43 -3.59 5.73
N ILE A 229 -18.62 -4.05 5.33
CA ILE A 229 -19.06 -5.43 5.62
C ILE A 229 -18.14 -6.43 4.91
N THR A 230 -17.83 -6.19 3.63
CA THR A 230 -16.93 -7.05 2.85
C THR A 230 -15.49 -7.02 3.37
N ALA A 231 -15.02 -5.87 3.87
CA ALA A 231 -13.74 -5.73 4.57
C ALA A 231 -13.67 -6.65 5.81
N VAL A 232 -14.70 -6.59 6.67
CA VAL A 232 -14.77 -7.42 7.89
C VAL A 232 -14.82 -8.90 7.53
N LEU A 233 -15.64 -9.29 6.55
CA LEU A 233 -15.71 -10.69 6.10
C LEU A 233 -14.38 -11.18 5.53
N SER A 234 -13.66 -10.33 4.77
CA SER A 234 -12.33 -10.66 4.25
C SER A 234 -11.33 -10.94 5.37
N ALA A 235 -11.30 -10.08 6.39
CA ALA A 235 -10.45 -10.26 7.56
C ALA A 235 -10.80 -11.54 8.33
N VAL A 236 -12.09 -11.75 8.62
CA VAL A 236 -12.58 -12.95 9.33
C VAL A 236 -12.21 -14.23 8.58
N ALA A 237 -12.39 -14.28 7.26
CA ALA A 237 -12.03 -15.44 6.45
C ALA A 237 -10.53 -15.76 6.54
N TYR A 238 -9.67 -14.75 6.58
CA TYR A 238 -8.23 -14.95 6.72
C TYR A 238 -7.85 -15.39 8.14
N PHE A 239 -8.38 -14.76 9.18
CA PHE A 239 -8.10 -15.15 10.56
C PHE A 239 -8.63 -16.56 10.88
N PHE A 240 -9.77 -16.94 10.31
CA PHE A 240 -10.29 -18.31 10.43
C PHE A 240 -9.32 -19.34 9.85
N ARG A 241 -8.69 -19.03 8.71
CA ARG A 241 -7.62 -19.87 8.14
C ARG A 241 -6.46 -20.03 9.13
N LEU A 242 -5.97 -18.92 9.70
CA LEU A 242 -4.85 -18.96 10.67
C LEU A 242 -5.19 -19.81 11.90
N HIS A 243 -6.41 -19.66 12.43
CA HIS A 243 -6.87 -20.44 13.56
C HIS A 243 -6.96 -21.95 13.23
N LYS A 244 -7.44 -22.30 12.03
CA LYS A 244 -7.51 -23.70 11.58
C LYS A 244 -6.13 -24.30 11.36
N GLU A 245 -5.19 -23.55 10.80
CA GLU A 245 -3.81 -23.99 10.55
C GLU A 245 -3.09 -24.27 11.87
N ASN A 246 -3.23 -23.38 12.87
CA ASN A 246 -2.67 -23.58 14.21
C ASN A 246 -3.26 -24.79 14.95
N ARG A 247 -4.57 -25.09 14.76
CA ARG A 247 -5.19 -26.29 15.35
C ARG A 247 -4.77 -27.61 14.70
N MET A 248 -4.29 -27.60 13.46
CA MET A 248 -3.79 -28.80 12.80
C MET A 248 -2.29 -29.04 13.06
N ALA A 249 -1.58 -28.04 13.60
CA ALA A 249 -0.16 -28.11 13.92
C ALA A 249 0.14 -28.50 15.38
N ASN A 250 -0.86 -28.43 16.27
CA ASN A 250 -0.84 -28.96 17.64
C ASN A 250 -1.50 -30.34 17.70
#